data_AF-A0A536Z5J9-F1
#
_entry.id   AF-A0A536Z5J9-F1
#
_cell.length_a   1.000
_cell.length_b   1.000
_cell.length_c   1.000
_cell.angle_alpha   90.00
_cell.angle_beta   90.00
_cell.angle_gamma   90.00
#
_symmetry.space_group_name_H-M   'P 1'
#
loop_
_entity.id
_entity.type
_entity.pdbx_description
1 polymer ?
#
loop_
_entity_poly.entity_id
_entity_poly.type
_entity_poly.pdbx_seq_one_letter_code
_entity_poly.pdbx_strand_id
1 'polypeptide(L)'
;MSGTSLDGVDSVLVDLRGRPFLLGAAFLPYPKSLKATLLALHETSRDELHRAALAGIELSRLYAKAADRLLEKHGIPARNVSAIGCHGQTVRHR
;
A
#
# COMPACT_ATOMS: atom_id res chain seq x y z
N MET A 1 0.99 -2.94 -3.46
CA MET A 1 -0.34 -3.11 -4.09
C MET A 1 -1.34 -3.41 -3.00
N SER A 2 -2.58 -2.94 -3.11
CA SER A 2 -3.69 -3.35 -2.24
C SER A 2 -4.85 -3.68 -3.15
N GLY A 3 -5.25 -4.95 -3.19
CA GLY A 3 -6.34 -5.43 -4.02
C GLY A 3 -7.71 -5.00 -3.51
N THR A 4 -8.76 -5.36 -4.25
CA THR A 4 -10.17 -5.07 -3.91
C THR A 4 -10.63 -5.78 -2.63
N SER A 5 -9.89 -6.77 -2.14
CA SER A 5 -10.20 -7.46 -0.88
C SER A 5 -9.92 -6.61 0.37
N LEU A 6 -9.17 -5.51 0.22
CA LEU A 6 -8.81 -4.58 1.30
C LEU A 6 -8.21 -5.30 2.53
N ASP A 7 -7.43 -6.35 2.30
CA ASP A 7 -6.84 -7.13 3.40
C ASP A 7 -5.55 -6.49 3.93
N GLY A 8 -4.84 -5.74 3.10
CA GLY A 8 -3.58 -5.12 3.47
C GLY A 8 -2.77 -4.61 2.29
N VAL A 9 -1.50 -4.36 2.56
CA VAL A 9 -0.50 -3.91 1.59
C VAL A 9 0.42 -5.08 1.25
N ASP A 10 0.39 -5.49 -0.01
CA ASP A 10 1.45 -6.31 -0.61
C ASP A 10 2.60 -5.41 -1.06
N SER A 11 3.82 -5.79 -0.72
CA SER A 11 5.04 -5.11 -1.11
C SER A 11 6.03 -6.11 -1.68
N VAL A 12 6.66 -5.74 -2.79
CA VAL A 12 7.63 -6.58 -3.50
C VAL A 12 8.86 -5.77 -3.85
N LEU A 13 10.01 -6.42 -3.78
CA LEU A 13 11.28 -5.86 -4.23
C LEU A 13 11.69 -6.61 -5.49
N VAL A 14 11.96 -5.87 -6.56
CA VAL A 14 12.21 -6.46 -7.88
C VAL A 14 13.49 -5.87 -8.46
N ASP A 15 14.34 -6.72 -9.01
CA ASP A 15 15.43 -6.30 -9.88
C ASP A 15 14.91 -6.18 -11.32
N LEU A 16 15.09 -4.99 -11.89
CA LEU A 16 14.63 -4.62 -13.23
C LEU A 16 15.78 -4.31 -14.19
N ARG A 17 17.03 -4.62 -13.84
CA ARG A 17 18.19 -4.38 -14.73
C ARG A 17 18.17 -5.25 -16.01
N GLY A 18 17.37 -6.32 -16.01
CA GLY A 18 17.14 -7.19 -17.14
C GLY A 18 15.73 -7.76 -17.10
N ARG A 19 15.58 -9.08 -17.27
CA ARG A 19 14.28 -9.73 -17.03
C ARG A 19 13.87 -9.52 -15.56
N PRO A 20 12.62 -9.07 -15.29
CA PRO A 20 12.18 -8.83 -13.91
C PRO A 20 12.41 -10.06 -13.02
N PHE A 21 13.07 -9.83 -11.89
CA PHE A 21 13.38 -10.87 -10.90
C PHE A 21 12.93 -10.45 -9.51
N LEU A 22 12.11 -11.29 -8.86
CA LEU A 22 11.59 -11.02 -7.52
C LEU A 22 12.66 -11.30 -6.46
N LEU A 23 13.11 -10.25 -5.77
CA LEU A 23 14.10 -10.32 -4.70
C LEU A 23 13.46 -10.59 -3.32
N GLY A 24 12.23 -10.13 -3.13
CA GLY A 24 11.55 -10.25 -1.84
C GLY A 24 10.09 -9.84 -1.89
N ALA A 25 9.33 -10.34 -0.91
CA ALA A 25 7.93 -10.01 -0.74
C ALA A 25 7.56 -9.92 0.75
N ALA A 26 6.65 -9.01 1.06
CA ALA A 26 6.10 -8.83 2.40
C ALA A 26 4.64 -8.36 2.32
N PHE A 27 3.87 -8.78 3.33
CA PHE A 27 2.48 -8.39 3.51
C PHE A 27 2.32 -7.64 4.83
N LEU A 28 1.55 -6.56 4.82
CA LEU A 28 1.18 -5.79 5.99
C LEU A 28 -0.35 -5.68 6.06
N PRO A 29 -1.02 -6.34 7.03
CA PRO A 29 -2.47 -6.29 7.13
C PRO A 29 -2.97 -4.89 7.48
N TYR A 30 -4.13 -4.52 6.95
CA TYR A 30 -4.78 -3.28 7.35
C TYR A 30 -5.36 -3.34 8.76
N PRO A 31 -5.32 -2.23 9.51
CA PRO A 31 -6.17 -2.06 10.68
C PRO A 31 -7.63 -2.25 10.29
N LYS A 32 -8.41 -2.93 11.14
CA LYS A 32 -9.85 -3.17 10.90
C LYS A 32 -10.63 -1.86 10.69
N SER A 33 -10.26 -0.80 11.40
CA SER A 33 -10.85 0.54 11.28
C SER A 33 -10.64 1.15 9.89
N LEU A 34 -9.42 1.02 9.36
CA LEU A 34 -9.09 1.50 8.02
C LEU A 34 -9.85 0.71 6.95
N LYS A 35 -9.88 -0.63 7.07
CA LYS A 35 -10.65 -1.48 6.16
C LYS A 35 -12.13 -1.06 6.12
N ALA A 36 -12.75 -0.83 7.28
CA ALA A 36 -14.14 -0.37 7.36
C ALA A 36 -14.34 1.01 6.73
N THR A 37 -13.39 1.93 6.92
CA THR A 37 -13.44 3.27 6.32
C THR A 37 -13.35 3.21 4.80
N LEU A 38 -12.43 2.42 4.26
CA LEU A 38 -12.25 2.25 2.81
C LEU A 38 -13.47 1.58 2.17
N LEU A 39 -14.02 0.54 2.79
CA LEU A 39 -15.27 -0.09 2.34
C LEU A 39 -16.42 0.90 2.28
N ALA A 40 -16.56 1.75 3.30
CA ALA A 40 -17.62 2.76 3.33
C ALA A 40 -17.44 3.87 2.27
N LEU A 41 -16.21 4.10 1.79
CA LEU A 41 -15.92 5.07 0.73
C LEU A 41 -16.18 4.50 -0.69
N HIS A 42 -16.38 3.19 -0.84
CA HIS A 42 -16.78 2.60 -2.13
C HIS A 42 -18.17 3.09 -2.55
N GLU A 43 -19.05 3.31 -1.58
CA GLU A 43 -20.41 3.83 -1.76
C GLU A 43 -20.48 5.34 -1.51
N THR A 44 -21.43 6.02 -2.14
CA THR A 44 -21.70 7.43 -1.87
C THR A 44 -22.16 7.61 -0.42
N SER A 45 -21.48 8.46 0.34
CA SER A 45 -21.80 8.76 1.74
C SER A 45 -21.61 10.25 2.07
N ARG A 46 -21.91 10.66 3.31
CA ARG A 46 -21.64 12.03 3.76
C ARG A 46 -20.15 12.22 4.06
N ASP A 47 -19.66 13.43 3.81
CA ASP A 47 -18.32 13.88 4.19
C ASP A 47 -17.17 13.07 3.56
N GLU A 48 -17.36 12.57 2.33
CA GLU A 48 -16.41 11.66 1.67
C GLU A 48 -15.02 12.27 1.48
N LEU A 49 -14.95 13.56 1.17
CA LEU A 49 -13.67 14.24 0.92
C LEU A 49 -12.79 14.24 2.17
N HIS A 50 -13.36 14.62 3.32
CA HIS A 50 -12.62 14.64 4.58
C HIS A 50 -12.20 13.22 5.00
N ARG A 51 -13.14 12.27 4.93
CA ARG A 51 -12.87 10.87 5.27
C ARG A 51 -11.82 10.23 4.35
N ALA A 52 -11.88 10.50 3.05
CA ALA A 52 -10.90 10.02 2.08
C ALA A 52 -9.52 10.63 2.33
N ALA A 53 -9.44 11.91 2.68
CA ALA A 53 -8.17 12.56 3.02
C ALA A 53 -7.53 11.93 4.25
N LEU A 54 -8.29 11.71 5.32
CA LEU A 54 -7.80 11.06 6.54
C LEU A 54 -7.34 9.62 6.28
N ALA A 55 -8.15 8.83 5.54
CA ALA A 55 -7.78 7.48 5.14
C ALA A 55 -6.51 7.46 4.27
N GLY A 56 -6.35 8.43 3.37
CA GLY A 56 -5.16 8.57 2.53
C GLY A 56 -3.87 8.84 3.33
N ILE A 57 -3.96 9.63 4.40
CA ILE A 57 -2.83 9.85 5.34
C ILE A 57 -2.48 8.56 6.08
N GLU A 58 -3.48 7.79 6.52
CA GLU A 58 -3.23 6.51 7.19
C GLU A 58 -2.60 5.49 6.24
N LEU A 59 -3.12 5.40 5.01
CA LEU A 59 -2.58 4.54 3.96
C LEU A 59 -1.13 4.88 3.61
N SER A 60 -0.79 6.15 3.45
CA SER A 60 0.59 6.54 3.10
C SER A 60 1.60 6.10 4.16
N ARG A 61 1.24 6.19 5.46
CA ARG A 61 2.05 5.68 6.56
C ARG A 61 2.18 4.15 6.52
N LEU A 62 1.11 3.44 6.17
CA LEU A 62 1.15 1.99 6.01
C LEU A 62 2.01 1.56 4.81
N TYR A 63 1.96 2.29 3.70
CA TYR A 63 2.81 2.03 2.54
C TYR A 63 4.29 2.25 2.86
N ALA A 64 4.63 3.35 3.55
CA ALA A 64 5.99 3.59 4.03
C ALA A 64 6.46 2.44 4.94
N LYS A 65 5.64 2.08 5.93
CA LYS A 65 5.92 0.96 6.84
C LYS A 65 6.08 -0.39 6.13
N ALA A 66 5.28 -0.65 5.09
CA ALA A 66 5.40 -1.87 4.30
C ALA A 66 6.72 -1.90 3.52
N ALA A 67 7.13 -0.77 2.93
CA ALA A 67 8.41 -0.64 2.26
C ALA A 67 9.59 -0.84 3.24
N ASP A 68 9.57 -0.17 4.40
CA ASP A 68 10.62 -0.31 5.41
C ASP A 68 10.74 -1.77 5.89
N ARG A 69 9.61 -2.41 6.22
CA ARG A 69 9.60 -3.82 6.64
C ARG A 69 10.13 -4.77 5.58
N LEU A 70 9.81 -4.52 4.30
CA LEU A 70 10.32 -5.33 3.20
C LEU A 70 11.84 -5.20 3.09
N LEU A 71 12.36 -3.98 3.18
CA LEU A 71 13.79 -3.70 3.10
C LEU A 71 14.55 -4.27 4.30
N GLU A 72 14.04 -4.07 5.51
CA GLU A 72 14.59 -4.65 6.74
C GLU A 72 14.64 -6.17 6.68
N LYS A 73 13.51 -6.81 6.29
CA LYS A 73 13.40 -8.27 6.19
C LYS A 73 14.43 -8.88 5.24
N HIS A 74 14.79 -8.16 4.18
CA HIS A 74 15.73 -8.62 3.16
C HIS A 74 17.13 -8.00 3.28
N GLY A 75 17.40 -7.21 4.33
CA GLY A 75 18.70 -6.59 4.57
C GLY A 75 19.14 -5.60 3.49
N ILE A 76 18.19 -4.95 2.80
CA ILE A 76 18.47 -4.05 1.69
C ILE A 76 18.44 -2.59 2.17
N PRO A 77 19.53 -1.82 2.02
CA PRO A 77 19.51 -0.39 2.32
C PRO A 77 18.55 0.38 1.41
N ALA A 78 17.76 1.31 1.96
CA ALA A 78 16.82 2.13 1.18
C ALA A 78 17.49 2.90 0.03
N ARG A 79 18.75 3.34 0.20
CA ARG A 79 19.55 4.00 -0.86
C ARG A 79 19.79 3.14 -2.11
N ASN A 80 19.60 1.81 -2.01
CA ASN A 80 19.75 0.89 -3.13
C ASN A 80 18.43 0.73 -3.93
N VAL A 81 17.34 1.37 -3.51
CA VAL A 81 16.06 1.37 -4.19
C VAL A 81 15.94 2.63 -5.03
N SER A 82 15.86 2.48 -6.36
CA SER A 82 15.76 3.64 -7.27
C SER A 82 14.43 4.37 -7.19
N ALA A 83 13.33 3.63 -6.99
CA ALA A 83 11.98 4.18 -6.94
C ALA A 83 11.00 3.21 -6.25
N ILE A 84 9.86 3.74 -5.80
CA ILE A 84 8.72 2.95 -5.30
C ILE A 84 7.55 3.12 -6.26
N GLY A 85 7.07 2.01 -6.82
CA GLY A 85 5.78 1.97 -7.52
C GLY A 85 4.65 1.80 -6.52
N CYS A 86 3.87 2.85 -6.29
CA CYS A 86 2.70 2.81 -5.41
C CYS A 86 1.42 2.99 -6.21
N HIS A 87 0.64 1.93 -6.34
CA HIS A 87 -0.69 1.99 -6.97
C HIS A 87 -1.66 2.89 -6.19
N GLY A 88 -1.44 3.06 -4.89
CA GLY A 88 -2.42 3.62 -3.97
C GLY A 88 -3.60 2.68 -3.76
N GLN A 89 -4.71 3.25 -3.27
CA GLN A 89 -5.96 2.54 -3.03
C GLN A 89 -7.05 3.12 -3.92
N THR A 90 -7.63 2.27 -4.77
CA THR A 90 -8.85 2.64 -5.49
C THR A 90 -9.98 2.77 -4.49
N VAL A 91 -10.60 3.94 -4.45
CA VAL A 91 -11.82 4.20 -3.68
C VAL A 91 -13.06 4.04 -4.56
N ARG A 92 -12.97 4.44 -5.83
CA ARG A 92 -14.08 4.34 -6.80
C ARG A 92 -13.51 4.20 -8.22
N HIS A 93 -14.13 3.34 -9.02
CA HIS A 93 -13.84 3.18 -10.44
C HIS A 93 -15.17 2.98 -11.15
N ARG A 94 -15.45 3.82 -12.15
CA ARG A 94 -16.67 3.83 -12.96
C ARG A 94 -16.30 4.20 -14.39
#